data_AF-A0A8T7H4X3-F1
#
_entry.id   AF-A0A8T7H4X3-F1
#
_cell.length_a   1.000
_cell.length_b   1.000
_cell.length_c   1.000
_cell.angle_alpha   90.00
_cell.angle_beta   90.00
_cell.angle_gamma   90.00
#
_symmetry.space_group_name_H-M   'P 1'
#
loop_
_entity.id
_entity.type
_entity.pdbx_description
1 polymer ?
#
loop_
_entity_poly.entity_id
_entity_poly.type
_entity_poly.pdbx_seq_one_letter_code
_entity_poly.pdbx_strand_id
1 'polypeptide(L)'
;MYLIGEALVGDGAELAHIDLMIGDKGGPVGQAFANSFSQLSQGHTPLLAVVRPNLPAKPSTLVIPKVTLKKEYQVNQVFGPVQAAVAKAVADSVEEGVFEGVDIEETVIMASVFIHPSAGDYNKLYRFNYGAMKLALRRAFDRFPGVDTLIYEKDRTAHAVMGFKVQRLWDPPYLQVAMDLVDRDHMRRVLEGLPKNDHLIIEAGTPLIKKFGLSVISEIREIRPSAFIVADLKTLDTGNLEARMAADAGADAVVVSGLAPISTIEKAITDTRKTGIYTVVDMLNVEDPVAVVERLAVKPDVVELHRAIDVEDSDHAWGDIPAIKKAGGERLLVATAGGIRQHVVKDALHAGADILVVGRAITASKNIRNAAEGFLQEMDAEEVDQFRIMTDF
;
A
#
# COMPACT_ATOMS: atom_id res chain seq x y z
N MET A 1 -13.87 1.95 29.68
CA MET A 1 -13.02 2.55 28.63
C MET A 1 -12.08 1.51 28.03
N TYR A 2 -11.90 1.54 26.71
CA TYR A 2 -10.89 0.76 25.99
C TYR A 2 -10.44 1.55 24.76
N LEU A 3 -9.24 2.12 24.79
CA LEU A 3 -8.68 2.95 23.73
C LEU A 3 -7.34 2.39 23.28
N ILE A 4 -7.04 2.56 21.99
CA ILE A 4 -5.77 2.17 21.37
C ILE A 4 -5.16 3.41 20.76
N GLY A 5 -3.87 3.61 20.99
CA GLY A 5 -3.08 4.66 20.36
C GLY A 5 -1.79 4.12 19.80
N GLU A 6 -1.36 4.67 18.68
CA GLU A 6 -0.06 4.39 18.06
C GLU A 6 0.59 5.71 17.66
N ALA A 7 1.91 5.78 17.85
CA ALA A 7 2.72 6.81 17.22
C ALA A 7 4.16 6.34 17.01
N LEU A 8 4.70 6.79 15.89
CA LEU A 8 6.09 6.64 15.50
C LEU A 8 6.71 8.03 15.31
N VAL A 9 7.81 8.31 16.02
CA VAL A 9 8.50 9.61 16.01
C VAL A 9 10.01 9.40 15.96
N GLY A 10 10.68 10.20 15.13
CA GLY A 10 12.13 10.20 14.96
C GLY A 10 12.58 9.40 13.74
N ASP A 11 13.87 9.11 13.70
CA ASP A 11 14.53 8.39 12.61
C ASP A 11 15.72 7.55 13.13
N GLY A 12 16.30 6.76 12.23
CA GLY A 12 17.50 5.97 12.52
C GLY A 12 17.30 4.94 13.64
N ALA A 13 18.36 4.72 14.42
CA ALA A 13 18.34 3.74 15.50
C ALA A 13 17.59 4.23 16.74
N GLU A 14 17.42 5.54 16.92
CA GLU A 14 16.75 6.12 18.06
C GLU A 14 15.23 6.27 17.89
N LEU A 15 14.71 5.98 16.69
CA LEU A 15 13.29 5.95 16.38
C LEU A 15 12.45 5.36 17.52
N ALA A 16 11.44 6.10 17.97
CA ALA A 16 10.49 5.63 18.96
C ALA A 16 9.20 5.19 18.27
N HIS A 17 8.73 4.00 18.62
CA HIS A 17 7.42 3.50 18.22
C HIS A 17 6.69 3.01 19.47
N ILE A 18 5.59 3.69 19.78
CA ILE A 18 4.74 3.46 20.95
C ILE A 18 3.41 2.89 20.47
N ASP A 19 3.06 1.69 20.92
CA ASP A 19 1.68 1.21 20.92
C ASP A 19 1.16 1.28 22.34
N LEU A 20 -0.05 1.78 22.55
CA LEU A 20 -0.63 1.81 23.88
C LEU A 20 -2.08 1.34 23.91
N MET A 21 -2.45 0.80 25.07
CA MET A 21 -3.83 0.55 25.47
C MET A 21 -4.16 1.36 26.71
N ILE A 22 -5.33 2.00 26.72
CA ILE A 22 -5.87 2.75 27.86
C ILE A 22 -7.20 2.12 28.26
N GLY A 23 -7.42 1.89 29.55
CA GLY A 23 -8.71 1.41 30.02
C GLY A 23 -8.85 1.42 31.53
N ASP A 24 -10.02 1.00 31.99
CA ASP A 24 -10.37 1.04 33.41
C ASP A 24 -9.64 -0.09 34.18
N LYS A 25 -9.28 0.16 35.44
CA LYS A 25 -8.69 -0.82 36.36
C LYS A 25 -9.55 -2.07 36.55
N GLY A 26 -10.88 -1.91 36.57
CA GLY A 26 -11.82 -3.01 36.67
C GLY A 26 -12.09 -3.75 35.35
N GLY A 27 -11.55 -3.26 34.24
CA GLY A 27 -11.79 -3.80 32.90
C GLY A 27 -10.69 -4.73 32.39
N PRO A 28 -10.78 -5.16 31.11
CA PRO A 28 -9.80 -6.04 30.48
C PRO A 28 -8.37 -5.49 30.49
N VAL A 29 -8.20 -4.16 30.33
CA VAL A 29 -6.88 -3.52 30.38
C VAL A 29 -6.31 -3.55 31.80
N GLY A 30 -7.13 -3.29 32.82
CA GLY A 30 -6.71 -3.41 34.22
C GLY A 30 -6.30 -4.82 34.62
N GLN A 31 -7.03 -5.84 34.14
CA GLN A 31 -6.65 -7.24 34.35
C GLN A 31 -5.32 -7.58 33.65
N ALA A 32 -5.14 -7.14 32.39
CA ALA A 32 -3.89 -7.32 31.66
C ALA A 32 -2.72 -6.60 32.36
N PHE A 33 -2.94 -5.38 32.86
CA PHE A 33 -1.96 -4.61 33.63
C PHE A 33 -1.49 -5.38 34.88
N ALA A 34 -2.43 -5.89 35.68
CA ALA A 34 -2.13 -6.65 36.90
C ALA A 34 -1.36 -7.96 36.59
N ASN A 35 -1.75 -8.64 35.52
CA ASN A 35 -1.08 -9.86 35.07
C ASN A 35 0.34 -9.57 34.57
N SER A 36 0.53 -8.55 33.72
CA SER A 36 1.85 -8.17 33.22
C SER A 36 2.81 -7.77 34.34
N PHE A 37 2.30 -7.15 35.40
CA PHE A 37 3.12 -6.78 36.55
C PHE A 37 3.55 -7.97 37.42
N SER A 38 2.75 -9.05 37.44
CA SER A 38 3.00 -10.23 38.29
C SER A 38 3.62 -11.41 37.53
N GLN A 39 3.46 -11.47 36.20
CA GLN A 39 3.93 -12.55 35.34
C GLN A 39 5.01 -12.03 34.39
N LEU A 40 6.26 -12.12 34.83
CA LEU A 40 7.40 -11.58 34.09
C LEU A 40 7.88 -12.56 33.01
N SER A 41 8.21 -12.01 31.85
CA SER A 41 8.85 -12.75 30.74
C SER A 41 10.29 -12.29 30.59
N GLN A 42 11.20 -13.24 30.35
CA GLN A 42 12.62 -12.93 30.19
C GLN A 42 12.84 -11.94 29.04
N GLY A 43 13.52 -10.83 29.32
CA GLY A 43 13.83 -9.79 28.33
C GLY A 43 12.69 -8.84 27.99
N HIS A 44 11.50 -8.98 28.60
CA HIS A 44 10.31 -8.15 28.36
C HIS A 44 9.69 -7.63 29.67
N THR A 45 10.50 -7.50 30.73
CA THR A 45 10.04 -7.10 32.06
C THR A 45 9.33 -5.73 32.01
N PRO A 46 8.02 -5.67 32.32
CA PRO A 46 7.30 -4.41 32.42
C PRO A 46 7.80 -3.59 33.61
N LEU A 47 7.79 -2.27 33.47
CA LEU A 47 8.17 -1.35 34.53
C LEU A 47 7.17 -0.20 34.63
N LEU A 48 6.93 0.29 35.84
CA LEU A 48 6.08 1.46 36.06
C LEU A 48 6.76 2.69 35.46
N ALA A 49 6.01 3.52 34.75
CA ALA A 49 6.49 4.82 34.32
C ALA A 49 6.64 5.74 35.54
N VAL A 50 7.87 6.12 35.88
CA VAL A 50 8.18 7.00 37.00
C VAL A 50 8.88 8.27 36.50
N VAL A 51 8.36 9.44 36.89
CA VAL A 51 8.94 10.74 36.50
C VAL A 51 10.29 10.93 37.18
N ARG A 52 10.36 10.50 38.44
CA ARG A 52 11.57 10.39 39.27
C ARG A 52 11.31 9.37 40.37
N PRO A 53 12.35 8.90 41.10
CA PRO A 53 12.16 7.95 42.19
C PRO A 53 11.05 8.39 43.15
N ASN A 54 10.16 7.45 43.51
CA ASN A 54 9.01 7.65 44.37
C ASN A 54 7.92 8.62 43.82
N LEU A 55 7.94 8.92 42.52
CA LEU A 55 6.91 9.73 41.85
C LEU A 55 6.45 9.04 40.55
N PRO A 56 5.58 8.02 40.64
CA PRO A 56 4.98 7.40 39.46
C PRO A 56 4.05 8.37 38.71
N ALA A 57 3.97 8.21 37.40
CA ALA A 57 3.00 8.95 36.59
C ALA A 57 1.57 8.49 36.91
N LYS A 58 0.62 9.41 36.71
CA LYS A 58 -0.82 9.17 36.78
C LYS A 58 -1.45 9.55 35.43
N PRO A 59 -2.31 8.72 34.82
CA PRO A 59 -2.72 7.38 35.25
C PRO A 59 -1.56 6.38 35.35
N SER A 60 -1.73 5.33 36.16
CA SER A 60 -0.67 4.32 36.34
C SER A 60 -0.32 3.70 34.99
N THR A 61 0.94 3.81 34.60
CA THR A 61 1.40 3.40 33.28
C THR A 61 2.48 2.32 33.38
N LEU A 62 2.34 1.24 32.59
CA LEU A 62 3.43 0.28 32.36
C LEU A 62 4.15 0.59 31.05
N VAL A 63 5.47 0.53 31.10
CA VAL A 63 6.37 0.53 29.95
C VAL A 63 6.80 -0.90 29.69
N ILE A 64 6.53 -1.41 28.49
CA ILE A 64 6.75 -2.81 28.11
C ILE A 64 7.69 -2.87 26.91
N PRO A 65 8.90 -3.44 27.02
CA PRO A 65 9.79 -3.60 25.87
C PRO A 65 9.15 -4.47 24.78
N LYS A 66 9.02 -3.94 23.56
CA LYS A 66 8.49 -4.66 22.40
C LYS A 66 9.47 -5.72 21.87
N VAL A 67 10.77 -5.49 22.08
CA VAL A 67 11.84 -6.41 21.68
C VAL A 67 12.56 -6.98 22.90
N THR A 68 13.07 -8.20 22.76
CA THR A 68 13.81 -8.87 23.84
C THR A 68 15.09 -8.10 24.13
N LEU A 69 15.21 -7.58 25.35
CA LEU A 69 16.42 -6.94 25.84
C LEU A 69 17.46 -8.01 26.15
N LYS A 70 18.59 -8.00 25.44
CA LYS A 70 19.66 -9.01 25.57
C LYS A 70 20.93 -8.47 26.23
N LYS A 71 21.12 -7.15 26.23
CA LYS A 71 22.33 -6.49 26.69
C LYS A 71 22.02 -5.44 27.75
N GLU A 72 22.92 -5.26 28.70
CA GLU A 72 22.75 -4.34 29.84
C GLU A 72 22.49 -2.90 29.41
N TYR A 73 23.17 -2.41 28.37
CA TYR A 73 22.93 -1.05 27.88
C TYR A 73 21.49 -0.83 27.39
N GLN A 74 20.84 -1.87 26.85
CA GLN A 74 19.44 -1.79 26.40
C GLN A 74 18.51 -1.70 27.61
N VAL A 75 18.82 -2.43 28.68
CA VAL A 75 18.11 -2.31 29.96
C VAL A 75 18.23 -0.88 30.48
N ASN A 76 19.44 -0.32 30.51
CA ASN A 76 19.68 1.06 30.95
C ASN A 76 18.96 2.11 30.09
N GLN A 77 18.79 1.86 28.79
CA GLN A 77 18.01 2.73 27.90
C GLN A 77 16.52 2.71 28.23
N VAL A 78 15.94 1.53 28.48
CA VAL A 78 14.52 1.44 28.85
C VAL A 78 14.30 2.06 30.24
N PHE A 79 15.12 1.70 31.23
CA PHE A 79 14.99 2.18 32.62
C PHE A 79 15.41 3.64 32.82
N GLY A 80 16.20 4.20 31.90
CA GLY A 80 16.64 5.59 31.98
C GLY A 80 15.78 6.50 31.11
N PRO A 81 16.26 6.89 29.91
CA PRO A 81 15.62 7.90 29.09
C PRO A 81 14.19 7.52 28.67
N VAL A 82 13.89 6.26 28.37
CA VAL A 82 12.56 5.87 27.87
C VAL A 82 11.52 5.87 28.99
N GLN A 83 11.82 5.27 30.15
CA GLN A 83 10.91 5.31 31.32
C GLN A 83 10.58 6.75 31.73
N ALA A 84 11.61 7.61 31.82
CA ALA A 84 11.42 9.01 32.17
C ALA A 84 10.62 9.78 31.11
N ALA A 85 10.86 9.50 29.82
CA ALA A 85 10.13 10.12 28.71
C ALA A 85 8.64 9.75 28.72
N VAL A 86 8.32 8.46 28.84
CA VAL A 86 6.92 8.00 28.92
C VAL A 86 6.23 8.58 30.15
N ALA A 87 6.88 8.55 31.32
CA ALA A 87 6.30 9.07 32.55
C ALA A 87 6.02 10.58 32.46
N LYS A 88 6.98 11.35 31.93
CA LYS A 88 6.83 12.79 31.75
C LYS A 88 5.77 13.13 30.71
N ALA A 89 5.70 12.38 29.60
CA ALA A 89 4.68 12.54 28.58
C ALA A 89 3.25 12.32 29.13
N VAL A 90 3.05 11.29 29.96
CA VAL A 90 1.76 11.02 30.62
C VAL A 90 1.40 12.16 31.57
N ALA A 91 2.33 12.58 32.43
CA ALA A 91 2.10 13.67 33.38
C ALA A 91 1.76 14.99 32.67
N ASP A 92 2.50 15.34 31.62
CA ASP A 92 2.25 16.55 30.83
C ASP A 92 0.91 16.46 30.08
N SER A 93 0.52 15.26 29.62
CA SER A 93 -0.78 15.07 28.95
C SER A 93 -1.96 15.25 29.93
N VAL A 94 -1.78 14.93 31.21
CA VAL A 94 -2.76 15.26 32.26
C VAL A 94 -2.83 16.77 32.48
N GLU A 95 -1.68 17.45 32.58
CA GLU A 95 -1.62 18.92 32.73
C GLU A 95 -2.26 19.65 31.54
N GLU A 96 -2.09 19.11 30.33
CA GLU A 96 -2.66 19.63 29.08
C GLU A 96 -4.14 19.30 28.86
N GLY A 97 -4.77 18.54 29.75
CA GLY A 97 -6.19 18.21 29.66
C GLY A 97 -6.54 17.09 28.66
N VAL A 98 -5.57 16.30 28.19
CA VAL A 98 -5.83 15.16 27.27
C VAL A 98 -6.78 14.12 27.91
N PHE A 99 -6.78 14.03 29.24
CA PHE A 99 -7.64 13.14 30.03
C PHE A 99 -8.91 13.83 30.55
N GLU A 100 -9.33 14.95 29.96
CA GLU A 100 -10.55 15.65 30.42
C GLU A 100 -11.77 14.70 30.39
N GLY A 101 -12.52 14.68 31.50
CA GLY A 101 -13.67 13.78 31.68
C GLY A 101 -13.32 12.32 32.00
N VAL A 102 -12.04 11.99 32.18
CA VAL A 102 -11.57 10.65 32.56
C VAL A 102 -11.22 10.62 34.05
N ASP A 103 -11.63 9.56 34.75
CA ASP A 103 -11.13 9.28 36.10
C ASP A 103 -9.70 8.72 35.99
N ILE A 104 -8.72 9.61 36.23
CA ILE A 104 -7.29 9.29 36.18
C ILE A 104 -6.91 8.19 37.18
N GLU A 105 -7.57 8.15 38.34
CA GLU A 105 -7.27 7.17 39.37
C GLU A 105 -7.84 5.80 39.03
N GLU A 106 -8.96 5.72 38.31
CA GLU A 106 -9.53 4.45 37.86
C GLU A 106 -9.02 3.98 36.49
N THR A 107 -8.09 4.73 35.88
CA THR A 107 -7.50 4.43 34.57
C THR A 107 -6.10 3.83 34.69
N VAL A 108 -5.77 2.92 33.78
CA VAL A 108 -4.39 2.42 33.58
C VAL A 108 -3.99 2.49 32.11
N ILE A 109 -2.68 2.58 31.88
CA ILE A 109 -2.07 2.61 30.55
C ILE A 109 -1.05 1.49 30.44
N MET A 110 -1.06 0.77 29.33
CA MET A 110 -0.02 -0.19 28.97
C MET A 110 0.63 0.30 27.68
N ALA A 111 1.87 0.75 27.75
CA ALA A 111 2.64 1.27 26.61
C ALA A 111 3.73 0.27 26.21
N SER A 112 3.61 -0.31 25.02
CA SER A 112 4.67 -1.10 24.39
C SER A 112 5.63 -0.18 23.67
N VAL A 113 6.92 -0.29 23.98
CA VAL A 113 7.96 0.61 23.49
C VAL A 113 8.99 -0.16 22.66
N PHE A 114 9.21 0.29 21.43
CA PHE A 114 10.28 -0.22 20.58
C PHE A 114 11.58 0.56 20.82
N ILE A 115 12.69 -0.15 20.95
CA ILE A 115 14.05 0.42 20.93
C ILE A 115 14.88 -0.43 19.98
N HIS A 116 15.51 0.21 18.99
CA HIS A 116 16.39 -0.51 18.08
C HIS A 116 17.63 -1.07 18.81
N PRO A 117 18.11 -2.29 18.50
CA PRO A 117 19.27 -2.86 19.18
C PRO A 117 20.57 -2.03 19.09
N SER A 118 20.69 -1.18 18.07
CA SER A 118 21.85 -0.30 17.87
C SER A 118 21.65 1.12 18.37
N ALA A 119 20.54 1.43 19.05
CA ALA A 119 20.33 2.76 19.61
C ALA A 119 21.44 3.08 20.62
N GLY A 120 21.92 4.32 20.62
CA GLY A 120 23.02 4.74 21.49
C GLY A 120 22.84 6.12 22.12
N ASP A 121 22.08 7.01 21.47
CA ASP A 121 21.90 8.39 21.93
C ASP A 121 20.72 8.52 22.91
N TYR A 122 21.06 8.69 24.20
CA TYR A 122 20.08 8.81 25.28
C TYR A 122 19.20 10.06 25.16
N ASN A 123 19.73 11.15 24.60
CA ASN A 123 18.98 12.40 24.45
C ASN A 123 17.88 12.25 23.39
N LYS A 124 18.25 11.68 22.23
CA LYS A 124 17.29 11.36 21.17
C LYS A 124 16.26 10.33 21.63
N LEU A 125 16.69 9.27 22.31
CA LEU A 125 15.78 8.27 22.89
C LEU A 125 14.74 8.90 23.80
N TYR A 126 15.14 9.82 24.70
CA TYR A 126 14.20 10.54 25.55
C TYR A 126 13.22 11.38 24.71
N ARG A 127 13.72 12.23 23.82
CA ARG A 127 12.89 13.17 23.06
C ARG A 127 11.89 12.48 22.14
N PHE A 128 12.33 11.45 21.42
CA PHE A 128 11.47 10.70 20.50
C PHE A 128 10.42 9.88 21.24
N ASN A 129 10.78 9.19 22.34
CA ASN A 129 9.78 8.47 23.14
C ASN A 129 8.79 9.41 23.84
N TYR A 130 9.24 10.59 24.27
CA TYR A 130 8.35 11.61 24.85
C TYR A 130 7.34 12.09 23.81
N GLY A 131 7.80 12.47 22.62
CA GLY A 131 6.95 12.91 21.52
C GLY A 131 5.98 11.82 21.06
N ALA A 132 6.48 10.60 20.84
CA ALA A 132 5.66 9.46 20.45
C ALA A 132 4.59 9.14 21.50
N MET A 133 4.94 9.12 22.79
CA MET A 133 3.96 8.84 23.84
C MET A 133 2.85 9.90 23.89
N LYS A 134 3.19 11.19 23.79
CA LYS A 134 2.18 12.26 23.76
C LYS A 134 1.27 12.15 22.54
N LEU A 135 1.84 11.89 21.37
CA LEU A 135 1.06 11.76 20.14
C LEU A 135 0.14 10.53 20.21
N ALA A 136 0.65 9.39 20.68
CA ALA A 136 -0.13 8.16 20.84
C ALA A 136 -1.29 8.35 21.83
N LEU A 137 -1.07 9.06 22.94
CA LEU A 137 -2.13 9.37 23.90
C LEU A 137 -3.24 10.22 23.26
N ARG A 138 -2.88 11.32 22.59
CA ARG A 138 -3.86 12.17 21.90
C ARG A 138 -4.64 11.39 20.85
N ARG A 139 -3.93 10.64 19.99
CA ARG A 139 -4.56 9.79 18.97
C ARG A 139 -5.51 8.76 19.58
N ALA A 140 -5.18 8.17 20.73
CA ALA A 140 -6.08 7.23 21.41
C ALA A 140 -7.40 7.89 21.86
N PHE A 141 -7.33 9.09 22.44
CA PHE A 141 -8.52 9.82 22.88
C PHE A 141 -9.33 10.40 21.72
N ASP A 142 -8.63 10.90 20.70
CA ASP A 142 -9.25 11.43 19.47
C ASP A 142 -9.79 10.30 18.56
N ARG A 143 -9.51 9.03 18.88
CA ARG A 143 -9.81 7.85 18.07
C ARG A 143 -9.26 7.98 16.65
N PHE A 144 -8.06 8.54 16.56
CA PHE A 144 -7.36 8.77 15.32
C PHE A 144 -6.45 7.56 14.97
N PRO A 145 -6.35 7.15 13.69
CA PRO A 145 -7.07 7.71 12.54
C PRO A 145 -8.53 7.28 12.49
N GLY A 146 -9.38 8.14 11.93
CA GLY A 146 -10.73 7.77 11.54
C GLY A 146 -10.74 6.81 10.35
N VAL A 147 -11.89 6.18 10.09
CA VAL A 147 -12.05 5.24 8.97
C VAL A 147 -11.77 5.91 7.63
N ASP A 148 -12.23 7.14 7.43
CA ASP A 148 -12.05 7.87 6.18
C ASP A 148 -10.56 8.20 5.93
N THR A 149 -9.86 8.66 6.97
CA THR A 149 -8.40 8.90 6.91
C THR A 149 -7.65 7.61 6.58
N LEU A 150 -8.02 6.49 7.21
CA LEU A 150 -7.41 5.19 6.92
C LEU A 150 -7.62 4.79 5.46
N ILE A 151 -8.85 4.89 4.95
CA ILE A 151 -9.17 4.53 3.56
C ILE A 151 -8.41 5.42 2.57
N TYR A 152 -8.23 6.69 2.89
CA TYR A 152 -7.53 7.66 2.05
C TYR A 152 -6.00 7.48 2.05
N GLU A 153 -5.39 7.19 3.20
CA GLU A 153 -3.92 7.13 3.34
C GLU A 153 -3.32 5.74 3.08
N LYS A 154 -4.10 4.65 3.21
CA LYS A 154 -3.57 3.26 3.21
C LYS A 154 -2.73 2.87 1.98
N ASP A 155 -2.99 3.46 0.81
CA ASP A 155 -2.30 3.12 -0.44
C ASP A 155 -1.30 4.20 -0.87
N ARG A 156 -1.13 5.27 -0.09
CA ARG A 156 -0.29 6.43 -0.44
C ARG A 156 1.19 6.18 -0.14
N THR A 157 1.50 5.53 0.97
CA THR A 157 2.89 5.37 1.43
C THR A 157 3.22 3.91 1.76
N ALA A 158 4.47 3.53 1.53
CA ALA A 158 4.97 2.22 1.94
C ALA A 158 5.06 2.11 3.46
N HIS A 159 4.85 0.91 3.99
CA HIS A 159 5.18 0.63 5.38
C HIS A 159 6.70 0.73 5.60
N ALA A 160 7.15 1.44 6.65
CA ALA A 160 8.55 1.80 6.87
C ALA A 160 9.54 0.62 6.84
N VAL A 161 9.08 -0.57 7.22
CA VAL A 161 9.90 -1.80 7.26
C VAL A 161 9.84 -2.62 5.97
N MET A 162 8.83 -2.42 5.12
CA MET A 162 8.59 -3.28 3.95
C MET A 162 9.65 -3.08 2.86
N GLY A 163 10.27 -1.91 2.79
CA GLY A 163 11.34 -1.61 1.81
C GLY A 163 10.85 -1.42 0.37
N PHE A 164 9.55 -1.66 0.10
CA PHE A 164 8.88 -1.38 -1.17
C PHE A 164 7.41 -1.02 -0.91
N LYS A 165 6.80 -0.30 -1.86
CA LYS A 165 5.35 -0.03 -1.89
C LYS A 165 4.66 -1.12 -2.69
N VAL A 166 3.57 -1.68 -2.16
CA VAL A 166 2.64 -2.50 -2.94
C VAL A 166 1.68 -1.54 -3.63
N GLN A 167 1.82 -1.40 -4.95
CA GLN A 167 0.98 -0.47 -5.71
C GLN A 167 -0.46 -1.00 -5.84
N ARG A 168 -1.44 -0.11 -5.73
CA ARG A 168 -2.87 -0.39 -5.98
C ARG A 168 -3.40 0.63 -6.99
N LEU A 169 -4.45 0.25 -7.71
CA LEU A 169 -5.09 1.11 -8.70
C LEU A 169 -6.23 1.90 -8.03
N TRP A 170 -5.91 3.03 -7.40
CA TRP A 170 -6.86 3.85 -6.62
C TRP A 170 -6.91 5.33 -7.05
N ASP A 171 -5.89 5.81 -7.76
CA ASP A 171 -5.68 7.20 -8.18
C ASP A 171 -5.40 7.26 -9.70
N PRO A 172 -6.39 6.95 -10.56
CA PRO A 172 -6.22 7.08 -11.99
C PRO A 172 -6.04 8.57 -12.39
N PRO A 173 -5.38 8.86 -13.53
CA PRO A 173 -5.08 7.94 -14.61
C PRO A 173 -3.71 7.24 -14.55
N TYR A 174 -3.59 6.09 -15.21
CA TYR A 174 -2.36 5.30 -15.29
C TYR A 174 -1.81 5.16 -16.72
N LEU A 175 -0.48 5.16 -16.85
CA LEU A 175 0.23 4.78 -18.06
C LEU A 175 0.69 3.32 -17.94
N GLN A 176 0.12 2.42 -18.74
CA GLN A 176 0.54 1.03 -18.83
C GLN A 176 1.49 0.83 -20.01
N VAL A 177 2.72 0.39 -19.72
CA VAL A 177 3.73 0.13 -20.75
C VAL A 177 3.72 -1.35 -21.15
N ALA A 178 3.18 -1.64 -22.33
CA ALA A 178 3.09 -2.99 -22.90
C ALA A 178 4.42 -3.45 -23.50
N MET A 179 5.07 -4.43 -22.86
CA MET A 179 6.33 -5.01 -23.34
C MET A 179 6.10 -6.23 -24.22
N ASP A 180 5.58 -6.00 -25.43
CA ASP A 180 5.47 -7.02 -26.49
C ASP A 180 6.84 -7.33 -27.12
N LEU A 181 7.75 -7.85 -26.31
CA LEU A 181 9.13 -8.09 -26.68
C LEU A 181 9.42 -9.58 -26.70
N VAL A 182 10.38 -9.97 -27.54
CA VAL A 182 10.88 -11.35 -27.62
C VAL A 182 12.36 -11.45 -27.24
N ASP A 183 12.87 -10.44 -26.53
CA ASP A 183 14.29 -10.33 -26.16
C ASP A 183 14.42 -9.81 -24.71
N ARG A 184 15.19 -10.53 -23.89
CA ARG A 184 15.35 -10.23 -22.46
C ARG A 184 16.22 -9.00 -22.21
N ASP A 185 17.23 -8.78 -23.04
CA ASP A 185 18.11 -7.62 -22.90
C ASP A 185 17.36 -6.33 -23.25
N HIS A 186 16.49 -6.39 -24.26
CA HIS A 186 15.58 -5.30 -24.59
C HIS A 186 14.55 -5.06 -23.49
N MET A 187 13.95 -6.12 -22.91
CA MET A 187 13.07 -5.98 -21.74
C MET A 187 13.79 -5.26 -20.59
N ARG A 188 15.01 -5.69 -20.23
CA ARG A 188 15.81 -5.05 -19.18
C ARG A 188 16.09 -3.59 -19.49
N ARG A 189 16.51 -3.27 -20.73
CA ARG A 189 16.73 -1.90 -21.20
C ARG A 189 15.48 -1.03 -21.04
N VAL A 190 14.29 -1.56 -21.36
CA VAL A 190 13.02 -0.85 -21.15
C VAL A 190 12.79 -0.58 -19.66
N LEU A 191 12.85 -1.61 -18.82
CA LEU A 191 12.61 -1.50 -17.38
C LEU A 191 13.55 -0.49 -16.67
N GLU A 192 14.83 -0.49 -17.03
CA GLU A 192 15.83 0.44 -16.52
C GLU A 192 15.62 1.87 -17.05
N GLY A 193 15.07 1.99 -18.27
CA GLY A 193 14.77 3.27 -18.91
C GLY A 193 13.50 3.94 -18.38
N LEU A 194 12.52 3.19 -17.88
CA LEU A 194 11.24 3.75 -17.42
C LEU A 194 11.40 4.58 -16.13
N PRO A 195 10.73 5.74 -16.02
CA PRO A 195 10.75 6.55 -14.80
C PRO A 195 10.16 5.79 -13.61
N LYS A 196 10.53 6.18 -12.39
CA LYS A 196 9.84 5.74 -11.16
C LYS A 196 8.70 6.72 -10.92
N ASN A 197 7.46 6.24 -11.00
CA ASN A 197 6.26 7.06 -10.88
C ASN A 197 5.09 6.14 -10.49
N ASP A 198 4.23 6.60 -9.59
CA ASP A 198 3.11 5.82 -9.04
C ASP A 198 1.98 5.56 -10.06
N HIS A 199 1.95 6.36 -11.14
CA HIS A 199 1.00 6.23 -12.24
C HIS A 199 1.50 5.31 -13.36
N LEU A 200 2.65 4.65 -13.18
CA LEU A 200 3.24 3.78 -14.20
C LEU A 200 3.01 2.30 -13.90
N ILE A 201 2.35 1.61 -14.85
CA ILE A 201 2.11 0.16 -14.85
C ILE A 201 3.05 -0.50 -15.87
N ILE A 202 3.54 -1.69 -15.54
CA ILE A 202 4.39 -2.51 -16.40
C ILE A 202 3.61 -3.75 -16.82
N GLU A 203 3.45 -3.96 -18.12
CA GLU A 203 2.79 -5.15 -18.63
C GLU A 203 3.82 -6.09 -19.27
N ALA A 204 3.88 -7.32 -18.75
CA ALA A 204 4.54 -8.43 -19.41
C ALA A 204 3.63 -8.91 -20.55
N GLY A 205 3.87 -8.37 -21.75
CA GLY A 205 3.04 -8.60 -22.92
C GLY A 205 2.99 -10.07 -23.36
N THR A 206 1.95 -10.45 -24.09
CA THR A 206 1.73 -11.83 -24.55
C THR A 206 2.97 -12.47 -25.21
N PRO A 207 3.71 -11.83 -26.14
CA PRO A 207 4.88 -12.44 -26.78
C PRO A 207 6.02 -12.72 -25.79
N LEU A 208 6.20 -11.86 -24.80
CA LEU A 208 7.24 -11.98 -23.78
C LEU A 208 6.98 -13.21 -22.90
N ILE A 209 5.74 -13.33 -22.39
CA ILE A 209 5.34 -14.47 -21.57
C ILE A 209 5.35 -15.76 -22.40
N LYS A 210 4.82 -15.74 -23.64
CA LYS A 210 4.82 -16.95 -24.49
C LYS A 210 6.22 -17.46 -24.79
N LYS A 211 7.21 -16.56 -24.92
CA LYS A 211 8.58 -16.95 -25.23
C LYS A 211 9.36 -17.44 -24.01
N PHE A 212 9.18 -16.80 -22.86
CA PHE A 212 10.06 -17.01 -21.71
C PHE A 212 9.35 -17.61 -20.48
N GLY A 213 8.04 -17.80 -20.56
CA GLY A 213 7.20 -18.25 -19.44
C GLY A 213 6.94 -17.14 -18.42
N LEU A 214 6.21 -17.51 -17.36
CA LEU A 214 5.83 -16.59 -16.27
C LEU A 214 7.01 -16.11 -15.41
N SER A 215 8.19 -16.74 -15.51
CA SER A 215 9.39 -16.32 -14.77
C SER A 215 9.83 -14.89 -15.09
N VAL A 216 9.43 -14.34 -16.25
CA VAL A 216 9.67 -12.93 -16.60
C VAL A 216 9.03 -11.96 -15.60
N ILE A 217 7.93 -12.34 -14.94
CA ILE A 217 7.28 -11.51 -13.93
C ILE A 217 8.21 -11.33 -12.73
N SER A 218 8.84 -12.42 -12.27
CA SER A 218 9.81 -12.37 -11.18
C SER A 218 11.05 -11.55 -11.57
N GLU A 219 11.53 -11.69 -12.81
CA GLU A 219 12.64 -10.86 -13.34
C GLU A 219 12.28 -9.37 -13.38
N ILE A 220 11.05 -9.02 -13.78
CA ILE A 220 10.56 -7.63 -13.74
C ILE A 220 10.52 -7.13 -12.29
N ARG A 221 9.99 -7.94 -11.36
CA ARG A 221 9.89 -7.59 -9.93
C ARG A 221 11.26 -7.33 -9.30
N GLU A 222 12.28 -8.11 -9.64
CA GLU A 222 13.65 -7.91 -9.15
C GLU A 222 14.22 -6.55 -9.59
N ILE A 223 13.94 -6.13 -10.84
CA ILE A 223 14.41 -4.85 -11.38
C ILE A 223 13.56 -3.68 -10.86
N ARG A 224 12.25 -3.91 -10.68
CA ARG A 224 11.25 -2.91 -10.29
C ARG A 224 10.38 -3.40 -9.12
N PRO A 225 10.90 -3.43 -7.88
CA PRO A 225 10.20 -4.05 -6.74
C PRO A 225 8.81 -3.48 -6.44
N SER A 226 8.63 -2.18 -6.63
CA SER A 226 7.36 -1.48 -6.35
C SER A 226 6.46 -1.27 -7.57
N ALA A 227 6.81 -1.80 -8.76
CA ALA A 227 5.97 -1.61 -9.94
C ALA A 227 4.67 -2.40 -9.84
N PHE A 228 3.59 -1.87 -10.42
CA PHE A 228 2.40 -2.68 -10.68
C PHE A 228 2.64 -3.50 -11.95
N ILE A 229 2.57 -4.84 -11.87
CA ILE A 229 2.89 -5.75 -12.98
C ILE A 229 1.63 -6.45 -13.49
N VAL A 230 1.30 -6.25 -14.77
CA VAL A 230 0.23 -6.96 -15.47
C VAL A 230 0.81 -8.15 -16.23
N ALA A 231 0.25 -9.34 -16.02
CA ALA A 231 0.55 -10.54 -16.80
C ALA A 231 -0.46 -10.68 -17.94
N ASP A 232 -0.04 -10.36 -19.17
CA ASP A 232 -0.90 -10.43 -20.34
C ASP A 232 -0.95 -11.85 -20.92
N LEU A 233 -1.73 -12.72 -20.27
CA LEU A 233 -1.92 -14.11 -20.69
C LEU A 233 -2.93 -14.28 -21.81
N LYS A 234 -3.87 -13.32 -21.93
CA LYS A 234 -5.08 -13.44 -22.77
C LYS A 234 -5.78 -14.78 -22.54
N THR A 235 -5.96 -15.13 -21.27
CA THR A 235 -6.55 -16.40 -20.85
C THR A 235 -7.88 -16.63 -21.56
N LEU A 236 -7.99 -17.75 -22.29
CA LEU A 236 -9.20 -18.13 -23.02
C LEU A 236 -9.92 -19.30 -22.36
N ASP A 237 -9.18 -20.16 -21.66
CA ASP A 237 -9.69 -21.30 -20.90
C ASP A 237 -8.93 -21.42 -19.57
N THR A 238 -9.50 -22.17 -18.61
CA THR A 238 -8.89 -22.45 -17.30
C THR A 238 -8.62 -21.19 -16.45
N GLY A 239 -9.54 -20.22 -16.49
CA GLY A 239 -9.41 -18.91 -15.84
C GLY A 239 -8.91 -18.93 -14.38
N ASN A 240 -9.36 -19.90 -13.58
CA ASN A 240 -8.90 -20.04 -12.20
C ASN A 240 -7.44 -20.53 -12.08
N LEU A 241 -6.98 -21.37 -13.00
CA LEU A 241 -5.61 -21.89 -12.97
C LEU A 241 -4.62 -20.81 -13.40
N GLU A 242 -4.87 -20.16 -14.53
CA GLU A 242 -3.96 -19.12 -15.05
C GLU A 242 -3.90 -17.88 -14.14
N ALA A 243 -5.01 -17.51 -13.50
CA ALA A 243 -5.01 -16.46 -12.48
C ALA A 243 -4.11 -16.80 -11.27
N ARG A 244 -4.11 -18.05 -10.81
CA ARG A 244 -3.21 -18.52 -9.75
C ARG A 244 -1.76 -18.49 -10.19
N MET A 245 -1.49 -18.98 -11.40
CA MET A 245 -0.13 -19.00 -11.94
C MET A 245 0.45 -17.59 -12.05
N ALA A 246 -0.34 -16.60 -12.48
CA ALA A 246 0.07 -15.20 -12.53
C ALA A 246 0.35 -14.64 -11.13
N ALA A 247 -0.53 -14.91 -10.16
CA ALA A 247 -0.35 -14.47 -8.77
C ALA A 247 0.90 -15.10 -8.14
N ASP A 248 1.10 -16.42 -8.29
CA ASP A 248 2.25 -17.15 -7.76
C ASP A 248 3.58 -16.68 -8.37
N ALA A 249 3.55 -16.17 -9.61
CA ALA A 249 4.71 -15.58 -10.28
C ALA A 249 5.03 -14.15 -9.80
N GLY A 250 4.13 -13.51 -9.04
CA GLY A 250 4.30 -12.18 -8.47
C GLY A 250 3.68 -11.03 -9.29
N ALA A 251 2.72 -11.32 -10.17
CA ALA A 251 1.97 -10.29 -10.88
C ALA A 251 0.93 -9.63 -9.97
N ASP A 252 0.60 -8.38 -10.27
CA ASP A 252 -0.46 -7.63 -9.59
C ASP A 252 -1.78 -7.68 -10.36
N ALA A 253 -1.76 -8.04 -11.65
CA ALA A 253 -2.95 -8.29 -12.44
C ALA A 253 -2.73 -9.39 -13.49
N VAL A 254 -3.83 -9.98 -13.96
CA VAL A 254 -3.83 -10.94 -15.08
C VAL A 254 -4.87 -10.56 -16.12
N VAL A 255 -4.49 -10.69 -17.40
CA VAL A 255 -5.38 -10.43 -18.54
C VAL A 255 -6.10 -11.69 -18.97
N VAL A 256 -7.43 -11.60 -19.04
CA VAL A 256 -8.35 -12.62 -19.52
C VAL A 256 -9.04 -12.10 -20.78
N SER A 257 -9.18 -12.94 -21.80
CA SER A 257 -9.88 -12.52 -23.02
C SER A 257 -11.39 -12.40 -22.77
N GLY A 258 -12.00 -11.30 -23.22
CA GLY A 258 -13.44 -11.10 -23.25
C GLY A 258 -14.18 -12.04 -24.22
N LEU A 259 -13.45 -12.75 -25.08
CA LEU A 259 -13.98 -13.83 -25.92
C LEU A 259 -14.08 -15.17 -25.19
N ALA A 260 -13.49 -15.29 -24.00
CA ALA A 260 -13.61 -16.50 -23.20
C ALA A 260 -15.08 -16.74 -22.78
N PRO A 261 -15.48 -17.99 -22.52
CA PRO A 261 -16.80 -18.26 -21.95
C PRO A 261 -17.01 -17.44 -20.66
N ILE A 262 -18.22 -16.93 -20.43
CA ILE A 262 -18.58 -16.14 -19.23
C ILE A 262 -18.11 -16.83 -17.94
N SER A 263 -18.31 -18.15 -17.84
CA SER A 263 -17.89 -18.93 -16.68
C SER A 263 -16.38 -18.98 -16.48
N THR A 264 -15.57 -18.86 -17.55
CA THR A 264 -14.11 -18.77 -17.48
C THR A 264 -13.69 -17.41 -16.94
N ILE A 265 -14.29 -16.33 -17.45
CA ILE A 265 -14.04 -14.96 -16.98
C ILE A 265 -14.40 -14.84 -15.49
N GLU A 266 -15.58 -15.31 -15.09
CA GLU A 266 -16.02 -15.27 -13.69
C GLU A 266 -15.15 -16.11 -12.76
N LYS A 267 -14.66 -17.26 -13.23
CA LYS A 267 -13.70 -18.08 -12.49
C LYS A 267 -12.39 -17.35 -12.28
N ALA A 268 -11.86 -16.66 -13.29
CA ALA A 268 -10.66 -15.85 -13.15
C ALA A 268 -10.88 -14.71 -12.14
N ILE A 269 -11.95 -13.92 -12.29
CA ILE A 269 -12.31 -12.82 -11.36
C ILE A 269 -12.46 -13.32 -9.92
N THR A 270 -13.09 -14.48 -9.74
CA THR A 270 -13.26 -15.05 -8.40
C THR A 270 -11.92 -15.49 -7.81
N ASP A 271 -10.98 -15.94 -8.65
CA ASP A 271 -9.70 -16.44 -8.18
C ASP A 271 -8.68 -15.33 -7.91
N THR A 272 -8.65 -14.28 -8.74
CA THR A 272 -7.86 -13.07 -8.48
C THR A 272 -8.24 -12.40 -7.16
N ARG A 273 -9.54 -12.37 -6.83
CA ARG A 273 -10.02 -11.90 -5.51
C ARG A 273 -9.50 -12.75 -4.34
N LYS A 274 -9.28 -14.06 -4.53
CA LYS A 274 -8.71 -14.93 -3.49
C LYS A 274 -7.22 -14.72 -3.32
N THR A 275 -6.50 -14.44 -4.42
CA THR A 275 -5.05 -14.26 -4.42
C THR A 275 -4.64 -12.81 -4.17
N GLY A 276 -5.57 -11.85 -4.26
CA GLY A 276 -5.34 -10.43 -4.00
C GLY A 276 -4.76 -9.64 -5.17
N ILE A 277 -4.83 -10.20 -6.39
CA ILE A 277 -4.44 -9.55 -7.65
C ILE A 277 -5.69 -9.04 -8.39
N TYR A 278 -5.49 -8.25 -9.45
CA TYR A 278 -6.56 -7.66 -10.25
C TYR A 278 -6.87 -8.52 -11.49
N THR A 279 -8.11 -8.49 -11.97
CA THR A 279 -8.48 -9.02 -13.29
C THR A 279 -8.66 -7.91 -14.30
N VAL A 280 -7.96 -8.04 -15.43
CA VAL A 280 -8.17 -7.24 -16.65
C VAL A 280 -8.92 -8.11 -17.66
N VAL A 281 -10.03 -7.61 -18.21
CA VAL A 281 -10.75 -8.29 -19.31
C VAL A 281 -10.46 -7.55 -20.61
N ASP A 282 -9.67 -8.18 -21.49
CA ASP A 282 -9.29 -7.64 -22.80
C ASP A 282 -10.41 -7.89 -23.83
N MET A 283 -10.99 -6.81 -24.34
CA MET A 283 -12.11 -6.83 -25.27
C MET A 283 -11.67 -6.88 -26.74
N LEU A 284 -10.41 -7.19 -27.03
CA LEU A 284 -9.93 -7.38 -28.40
C LEU A 284 -10.82 -8.37 -29.17
N ASN A 285 -11.37 -7.92 -30.29
CA ASN A 285 -12.28 -8.64 -31.18
C ASN A 285 -13.65 -9.03 -30.56
N VAL A 286 -14.02 -8.48 -29.39
CA VAL A 286 -15.37 -8.63 -28.83
C VAL A 286 -16.33 -7.69 -29.55
N GLU A 287 -17.38 -8.23 -30.15
CA GLU A 287 -18.38 -7.44 -30.91
C GLU A 287 -19.16 -6.45 -30.03
N ASP A 288 -19.60 -6.90 -28.86
CA ASP A 288 -20.35 -6.08 -27.89
C ASP A 288 -19.72 -6.21 -26.48
N PRO A 289 -18.71 -5.37 -26.18
CA PRO A 289 -18.06 -5.36 -24.87
C PRO A 289 -19.02 -5.05 -23.72
N VAL A 290 -20.02 -4.19 -23.94
CA VAL A 290 -21.00 -3.80 -22.91
C VAL A 290 -21.84 -5.01 -22.51
N ALA A 291 -22.35 -5.76 -23.49
CA ALA A 291 -23.14 -6.97 -23.22
C ALA A 291 -22.32 -8.07 -22.52
N VAL A 292 -21.00 -8.17 -22.76
CA VAL A 292 -20.14 -9.07 -21.97
C VAL A 292 -20.12 -8.63 -20.51
N VAL A 293 -19.82 -7.36 -20.24
CA VAL A 293 -19.74 -6.84 -18.87
C VAL A 293 -21.08 -6.97 -18.15
N GLU A 294 -22.21 -6.65 -18.80
CA GLU A 294 -23.55 -6.76 -18.21
C GLU A 294 -23.89 -8.20 -17.79
N ARG A 295 -23.49 -9.20 -18.59
CA ARG A 295 -23.76 -10.63 -18.31
C ARG A 295 -22.95 -11.20 -17.15
N LEU A 296 -21.81 -10.60 -16.79
CA LEU A 296 -20.99 -11.08 -15.68
C LEU A 296 -21.69 -10.85 -14.34
N ALA A 297 -21.87 -11.91 -13.56
CA ALA A 297 -22.38 -11.84 -12.19
C ALA A 297 -21.35 -11.23 -11.23
N VAL A 298 -20.06 -11.41 -11.51
CA VAL A 298 -18.95 -10.77 -10.81
C VAL A 298 -18.19 -9.86 -11.77
N LYS A 299 -18.06 -8.58 -11.43
CA LYS A 299 -17.39 -7.60 -12.29
C LYS A 299 -15.85 -7.68 -12.13
N PRO A 300 -15.10 -7.53 -13.23
CA PRO A 300 -13.64 -7.43 -13.16
C PRO A 300 -13.22 -6.09 -12.56
N ASP A 301 -11.93 -5.94 -12.27
CA ASP A 301 -11.39 -4.68 -11.77
C ASP A 301 -11.08 -3.71 -12.92
N VAL A 302 -10.66 -4.25 -14.08
CA VAL A 302 -10.37 -3.48 -15.29
C VAL A 302 -11.04 -4.12 -16.51
N VAL A 303 -11.62 -3.29 -17.38
CA VAL A 303 -11.99 -3.67 -18.75
C VAL A 303 -11.10 -2.91 -19.71
N GLU A 304 -10.42 -3.63 -20.60
CA GLU A 304 -9.55 -3.05 -21.61
C GLU A 304 -10.26 -3.03 -22.97
N LEU A 305 -10.49 -1.82 -23.48
CA LEU A 305 -11.00 -1.58 -24.83
C LEU A 305 -9.81 -1.53 -25.79
N HIS A 306 -9.51 -2.69 -26.35
CA HIS A 306 -8.36 -2.92 -27.21
C HIS A 306 -8.75 -2.90 -28.68
N ARG A 307 -8.20 -1.95 -29.43
CA ARG A 307 -8.33 -1.93 -30.89
C ARG A 307 -7.29 -2.84 -31.54
N ALA A 308 -7.72 -3.60 -32.55
CA ALA A 308 -6.78 -4.33 -33.38
C ALA A 308 -5.81 -3.36 -34.08
N ILE A 309 -4.52 -3.63 -33.95
CA ILE A 309 -3.44 -2.80 -34.52
C ILE A 309 -3.51 -2.76 -36.06
N ASP A 310 -4.15 -3.74 -36.70
CA ASP A 310 -4.26 -3.84 -38.16
C ASP A 310 -5.41 -2.99 -38.77
N VAL A 311 -6.15 -2.23 -37.94
CA VAL A 311 -7.28 -1.38 -38.36
C VAL A 311 -6.92 0.10 -38.09
N GLU A 312 -5.92 0.63 -38.80
CA GLU A 312 -5.23 1.90 -38.48
C GLU A 312 -5.98 3.21 -38.86
N ASP A 313 -7.22 3.19 -39.35
CA ASP A 313 -7.83 4.37 -40.00
C ASP A 313 -8.87 5.18 -39.16
N SER A 314 -8.86 5.10 -37.83
CA SER A 314 -9.65 6.07 -37.02
C SER A 314 -8.99 6.39 -35.70
N ASP A 315 -8.55 7.64 -35.48
CA ASP A 315 -7.80 8.02 -34.28
C ASP A 315 -8.65 7.98 -32.97
N HIS A 316 -9.99 7.83 -33.04
CA HIS A 316 -10.88 8.11 -31.90
C HIS A 316 -11.92 7.02 -31.52
N ALA A 317 -11.91 5.84 -32.16
CA ALA A 317 -12.83 4.74 -31.84
C ALA A 317 -12.44 3.88 -30.61
N TRP A 318 -12.33 4.43 -29.39
CA TRP A 318 -12.00 3.65 -28.17
C TRP A 318 -13.18 2.85 -27.58
N GLY A 319 -14.28 2.72 -28.31
CA GLY A 319 -15.53 2.15 -27.78
C GLY A 319 -16.28 3.12 -26.86
N ASP A 320 -17.38 2.64 -26.27
CA ASP A 320 -18.25 3.41 -25.37
C ASP A 320 -17.81 3.24 -23.90
N ILE A 321 -16.79 4.01 -23.50
CA ILE A 321 -16.25 4.00 -22.13
C ILE A 321 -17.33 4.31 -21.07
N PRO A 322 -18.19 5.34 -21.24
CA PRO A 322 -19.28 5.59 -20.30
C PRO A 322 -20.23 4.40 -20.11
N ALA A 323 -20.60 3.71 -21.19
CA ALA A 323 -21.45 2.52 -21.11
C ALA A 323 -20.77 1.38 -20.36
N ILE A 324 -19.47 1.16 -20.58
CA ILE A 324 -18.69 0.14 -19.85
C ILE A 324 -18.64 0.45 -18.36
N LYS A 325 -18.33 1.69 -17.97
CA LYS A 325 -18.34 2.12 -16.56
C LYS A 325 -19.72 1.92 -15.92
N LYS A 326 -20.79 2.25 -16.65
CA LYS A 326 -22.17 2.01 -16.21
C LYS A 326 -22.47 0.52 -16.01
N ALA A 327 -22.01 -0.35 -16.91
CA ALA A 327 -22.21 -1.80 -16.83
C ALA A 327 -21.38 -2.46 -15.72
N GLY A 328 -20.18 -1.94 -15.45
CA GLY A 328 -19.23 -2.47 -14.46
C GLY A 328 -19.38 -1.92 -13.04
N GLY A 329 -19.97 -0.74 -12.89
CA GLY A 329 -20.13 -0.06 -11.59
C GLY A 329 -18.98 0.87 -11.23
N GLU A 330 -19.13 1.59 -10.12
CA GLU A 330 -18.27 2.72 -9.73
C GLU A 330 -16.77 2.39 -9.55
N ARG A 331 -16.44 1.12 -9.27
CA ARG A 331 -15.06 0.67 -9.03
C ARG A 331 -14.37 0.12 -10.28
N LEU A 332 -15.08 -0.01 -11.40
CA LEU A 332 -14.49 -0.53 -12.63
C LEU A 332 -13.60 0.54 -13.26
N LEU A 333 -12.33 0.19 -13.51
CA LEU A 333 -11.44 0.99 -14.34
C LEU A 333 -11.56 0.58 -15.81
N VAL A 334 -11.42 1.54 -16.71
CA VAL A 334 -11.41 1.30 -18.15
C VAL A 334 -10.04 1.62 -18.73
N ALA A 335 -9.41 0.61 -19.32
CA ALA A 335 -8.18 0.77 -20.07
C ALA A 335 -8.47 0.95 -21.57
N THR A 336 -7.66 1.75 -22.26
CA THR A 336 -7.71 1.87 -23.72
C THR A 336 -6.36 1.49 -24.32
N ALA A 337 -6.39 0.62 -25.33
CA ALA A 337 -5.22 0.08 -26.00
C ALA A 337 -5.36 0.10 -27.52
N GLY A 338 -4.22 -0.04 -28.20
CA GLY A 338 -4.15 -0.03 -29.67
C GLY A 338 -3.80 1.36 -30.21
N GLY A 339 -2.52 1.58 -30.49
CA GLY A 339 -2.05 2.76 -31.24
C GLY A 339 -1.97 4.08 -30.47
N ILE A 340 -2.16 4.10 -29.14
CA ILE A 340 -2.13 5.33 -28.32
C ILE A 340 -0.83 6.12 -28.52
N ARG A 341 -0.98 7.41 -28.86
CA ARG A 341 0.11 8.40 -29.06
C ARG A 341 -0.06 9.56 -28.08
N GLN A 342 1.01 10.31 -27.82
CA GLN A 342 1.00 11.41 -26.85
C GLN A 342 -0.10 12.45 -27.13
N HIS A 343 -0.33 12.80 -28.40
CA HIS A 343 -1.31 13.83 -28.76
C HIS A 343 -2.78 13.42 -28.51
N VAL A 344 -3.09 12.13 -28.36
CA VAL A 344 -4.46 11.66 -28.07
C VAL A 344 -4.70 11.34 -26.58
N VAL A 345 -3.70 11.55 -25.72
CA VAL A 345 -3.81 11.26 -24.27
C VAL A 345 -4.98 12.01 -23.66
N LYS A 346 -5.06 13.33 -23.87
CA LYS A 346 -6.12 14.17 -23.31
C LYS A 346 -7.51 13.77 -23.81
N ASP A 347 -7.62 13.39 -25.08
CA ASP A 347 -8.89 12.95 -25.65
C ASP A 347 -9.36 11.63 -25.04
N ALA A 348 -8.46 10.67 -24.83
CA ALA A 348 -8.76 9.40 -24.17
C ALA A 348 -9.20 9.61 -22.71
N LEU A 349 -8.50 10.49 -21.98
CA LEU A 349 -8.87 10.85 -20.61
C LEU A 349 -10.22 11.58 -20.54
N HIS A 350 -10.48 12.52 -21.45
CA HIS A 350 -11.78 13.20 -21.56
C HIS A 350 -12.92 12.23 -21.89
N ALA A 351 -12.64 11.17 -22.65
CA ALA A 351 -13.60 10.09 -22.91
C ALA A 351 -13.84 9.19 -21.68
N GLY A 352 -13.06 9.35 -20.62
CA GLY A 352 -13.20 8.66 -19.34
C GLY A 352 -12.29 7.46 -19.15
N ALA A 353 -11.25 7.29 -19.97
CA ALA A 353 -10.25 6.24 -19.77
C ALA A 353 -9.47 6.47 -18.46
N ASP A 354 -9.25 5.39 -17.71
CA ASP A 354 -8.47 5.40 -16.47
C ASP A 354 -7.06 4.87 -16.69
N ILE A 355 -6.83 4.05 -17.72
CA ILE A 355 -5.54 3.45 -18.03
C ILE A 355 -5.25 3.59 -19.52
N LEU A 356 -4.08 4.10 -19.88
CA LEU A 356 -3.62 4.22 -21.26
C LEU A 356 -2.53 3.18 -21.53
N VAL A 357 -2.83 2.18 -22.36
CA VAL A 357 -1.89 1.10 -22.70
C VAL A 357 -1.07 1.49 -23.93
N VAL A 358 0.25 1.57 -23.74
CA VAL A 358 1.20 2.07 -24.74
C VAL A 358 2.37 1.09 -24.90
N GLY A 359 2.47 0.49 -26.09
CA GLY A 359 3.59 -0.40 -26.44
C GLY A 359 4.72 0.32 -27.17
N ARG A 360 4.81 0.09 -28.49
CA ARG A 360 5.94 0.50 -29.36
C ARG A 360 6.28 2.00 -29.29
N ALA A 361 5.34 2.88 -28.99
CA ALA A 361 5.61 4.32 -28.85
C ALA A 361 6.65 4.61 -27.75
N ILE A 362 6.74 3.74 -26.74
CA ILE A 362 7.72 3.82 -25.64
C ILE A 362 8.81 2.78 -25.85
N THR A 363 8.46 1.51 -26.04
CA THR A 363 9.42 0.39 -25.99
C THR A 363 10.40 0.38 -27.18
N ALA A 364 10.01 0.93 -28.32
CA ALA A 364 10.89 1.09 -29.50
C ALA A 364 11.64 2.44 -29.52
N SER A 365 11.43 3.30 -28.53
CA SER A 365 12.11 4.60 -28.47
C SER A 365 13.61 4.45 -28.23
N LYS A 366 14.39 5.35 -28.84
CA LYS A 366 15.81 5.52 -28.50
C LYS A 366 15.98 6.04 -27.07
N ASN A 367 15.05 6.87 -26.60
CA ASN A 367 15.01 7.38 -25.24
C ASN A 367 13.67 6.99 -24.59
N ILE A 368 13.68 5.83 -23.91
CA ILE A 368 12.51 5.25 -23.23
C ILE A 368 11.99 6.18 -22.14
N ARG A 369 12.90 6.78 -21.34
CA ARG A 369 12.55 7.69 -20.25
C ARG A 369 11.74 8.86 -20.76
N ASN A 370 12.29 9.60 -21.73
CA ASN A 370 11.66 10.79 -22.27
C ASN A 370 10.33 10.48 -22.98
N ALA A 371 10.25 9.34 -23.67
CA ALA A 371 8.99 8.92 -24.28
C ALA A 371 7.90 8.69 -23.23
N ALA A 372 8.20 7.96 -22.15
CA ALA A 372 7.26 7.69 -21.06
C ALA A 372 6.90 8.97 -20.27
N GLU A 373 7.88 9.81 -19.94
CA GLU A 373 7.65 11.11 -19.27
C GLU A 373 6.73 12.02 -20.10
N GLY A 374 6.84 12.01 -21.44
CA GLY A 374 5.94 12.78 -22.29
C GLY A 374 4.47 12.32 -22.20
N PHE A 375 4.22 11.02 -22.03
CA PHE A 375 2.85 10.53 -21.77
C PHE A 375 2.37 10.94 -20.38
N LEU A 376 3.21 10.76 -19.36
CA LEU A 376 2.86 11.13 -17.97
C LEU A 376 2.59 12.62 -17.82
N GLN A 377 3.33 13.48 -18.53
CA GLN A 377 3.11 14.94 -18.54
C GLN A 377 1.76 15.31 -19.17
N GLU A 378 1.36 14.63 -20.25
CA GLU A 378 0.05 14.89 -20.88
C GLU A 378 -1.13 14.39 -20.03
N MET A 379 -0.89 13.42 -19.14
CA MET A 379 -1.89 12.94 -18.18
C MET A 379 -2.15 13.92 -17.02
N ASP A 380 -1.20 14.83 -16.74
CA ASP A 380 -1.30 15.86 -15.69
C ASP A 380 -1.69 15.30 -14.30
N ALA A 381 -1.18 14.10 -13.98
CA ALA A 381 -1.43 13.42 -12.72
C ALA A 381 -0.34 13.74 -11.70
N GLU A 382 -0.74 14.28 -10.53
CA GLU A 382 0.20 14.54 -9.44
C GLU A 382 0.75 13.24 -8.85
N GLU A 383 2.05 13.18 -8.60
CA GLU A 383 2.63 12.06 -7.85
C GLU A 383 2.27 12.18 -6.37
N VAL A 384 2.08 11.02 -5.72
CA VAL A 384 1.80 10.99 -4.28
C VAL A 384 2.98 11.59 -3.52
N ASP A 385 2.72 12.56 -2.65
CA ASP A 385 3.74 13.18 -1.80
C ASP A 385 4.37 12.16 -0.84
N GLN A 386 5.58 11.73 -1.17
CA GLN A 386 6.36 10.78 -0.36
C GLN A 386 7.10 11.45 0.81
N PHE A 387 7.12 12.78 0.89
CA PHE A 387 7.84 13.54 1.92
C PHE A 387 6.96 13.97 3.10
N ARG A 388 5.69 13.56 3.11
CA ARG A 388 4.77 13.83 4.21
C ARG A 388 5.33 13.27 5.52
N ILE A 389 5.40 14.11 6.55
CA ILE A 389 5.93 13.70 7.85
C ILE A 389 4.96 12.65 8.43
N MET A 390 5.49 11.55 8.98
CA MET A 390 4.70 10.44 9.54
C MET A 390 3.74 10.84 10.68
N THR A 391 3.81 12.09 11.13
CA THR A 391 2.94 12.68 12.14
C THR A 391 1.75 13.46 11.57
N ASP A 392 1.76 13.79 10.28
CA ASP A 392 0.88 14.80 9.66
C ASP A 392 -0.38 14.19 9.00
N PHE A 393 -0.81 13.03 9.54
CA PHE A 393 -2.05 12.38 9.17
C PHE A 393 -3.17 12.83 10.10
#